data_AF-A0A969C6M8-F1
#
_entry.id   AF-A0A969C6M8-F1
#
_cell.length_a   1.000
_cell.length_b   1.000
_cell.length_c   1.000
_cell.angle_alpha   90.00
_cell.angle_beta   90.00
_cell.angle_gamma   90.00
#
_symmetry.space_group_name_H-M   'P 1'
#
loop_
_entity.id
_entity.type
_entity.pdbx_description
1 polymer ?
#
loop_
_entity_poly.entity_id
_entity_poly.type
_entity_poly.pdbx_seq_one_letter_code
_entity_poly.pdbx_strand_id
1 'polypeptide(L)'
;MTTPGGYKVEPIGQFEWKITGPDGKSTRIWGDPHVDEGDGGKWDFKKNSTFVLGDGTRINVTTAPWGNNGMTVTQGLEIISGNDRVTVSGIDKGKGVIGQITQDGYAHSNSFRGDVFVMGRETDDWSHQGREIIGSNNGGDSFKLGNQLPVGNPYPWRDETNPVEMIRNFDSDMYRNWNQNWRPNRFGCNPYYEDKNSQNDFRADRYDCNRHQNQLRRAFRAFAELFRVFERLTNLNDRMYAMRNRTMYA
;
A
#
# COMPACT_ATOMS: atom_id res chain seq x y z
N MET A 1 2.54 16.65 0.76
CA MET A 1 1.18 16.07 0.73
C MET A 1 0.99 15.28 2.01
N THR A 2 -0.22 15.20 2.56
CA THR A 2 -0.48 14.48 3.81
C THR A 2 -1.50 13.37 3.57
N THR A 3 -1.19 12.15 4.01
CA THR A 3 -2.09 10.98 3.89
C THR A 3 -3.11 10.95 5.03
N PRO A 4 -4.19 10.15 4.92
CA PRO A 4 -5.17 9.99 6.00
C PRO A 4 -4.56 9.51 7.34
N GLY A 5 -3.52 8.68 7.30
CA GLY A 5 -2.77 8.24 8.49
C GLY A 5 -1.82 9.27 9.08
N GLY A 6 -1.76 10.48 8.52
CA GLY A 6 -0.93 11.58 9.03
C GLY A 6 0.51 11.58 8.50
N TYR A 7 0.85 10.70 7.54
CA TYR A 7 2.16 10.70 6.90
C TYR A 7 2.29 11.89 5.95
N LYS A 8 3.42 12.57 5.99
CA LYS A 8 3.76 13.65 5.06
C LYS A 8 4.75 13.13 4.02
N VAL A 9 4.37 13.21 2.75
CA VAL A 9 5.23 12.89 1.60
C VAL A 9 5.58 14.18 0.88
N GLU A 10 6.87 14.49 0.82
CA GLU A 10 7.35 15.81 0.42
C GLU A 10 8.54 15.69 -0.53
N PRO A 11 8.44 16.13 -1.80
CA PRO A 11 9.61 16.34 -2.64
C PRO A 11 10.33 17.62 -2.18
N ILE A 12 11.57 17.48 -1.73
CA ILE A 12 12.32 18.56 -1.06
C ILE A 12 13.50 19.09 -1.89
N GLY A 13 13.93 18.34 -2.90
CA GLY A 13 15.04 18.69 -3.78
C GLY A 13 14.99 17.91 -5.10
N GLN A 14 15.99 18.14 -5.95
CA GLN A 14 16.19 17.33 -7.15
C GLN A 14 16.61 15.92 -6.73
N PHE A 15 15.94 14.90 -7.28
CA PHE A 15 16.10 13.49 -6.90
C PHE A 15 15.72 13.16 -5.46
N GLU A 16 15.13 14.11 -4.72
CA GLU A 16 15.06 14.05 -3.28
C GLU A 16 13.65 14.27 -2.74
N TRP A 17 13.21 13.34 -1.90
CA TRP A 17 11.92 13.40 -1.22
C TRP A 17 11.98 12.74 0.15
N LYS A 18 10.99 13.02 0.98
CA LYS A 18 10.94 12.60 2.38
C LYS A 18 9.56 12.09 2.76
N ILE A 19 9.54 11.03 3.57
CA ILE A 19 8.36 10.54 4.28
C ILE A 19 8.54 10.90 5.75
N THR A 20 7.64 11.69 6.33
CA THR A 20 7.61 11.97 7.77
C THR A 20 6.35 11.37 8.35
N GLY A 21 6.49 10.61 9.43
CA GLY A 21 5.39 9.91 10.04
C GLY A 21 4.69 10.70 11.13
N PRO A 22 3.52 10.22 11.57
CA PRO A 22 2.85 10.75 12.75
C PRO A 22 3.62 10.45 14.05
N ASP A 23 4.53 9.48 14.03
CA ASP A 23 5.49 9.15 15.09
C ASP A 23 6.64 10.17 15.23
N GLY A 24 6.71 11.16 14.32
CA GLY A 24 7.77 12.17 14.29
C GLY A 24 9.08 11.69 13.66
N LYS A 25 9.15 10.43 13.25
CA LYS A 25 10.29 9.83 12.56
C LYS A 25 10.18 10.06 11.07
N SER A 26 11.25 9.79 10.34
CA SER A 26 11.26 10.01 8.90
C SER A 26 12.23 9.15 8.14
N THR A 27 11.87 8.84 6.91
CA THR A 27 12.74 8.25 5.89
C THR A 27 13.00 9.27 4.79
N ARG A 28 14.26 9.49 4.46
CA ARG A 28 14.68 10.37 3.35
C ARG A 28 15.15 9.52 2.17
N ILE A 29 14.76 9.91 0.96
CA ILE A 29 15.16 9.27 -0.29
C ILE A 29 15.86 10.32 -1.16
N TRP A 30 17.07 10.04 -1.67
CA TRP A 30 17.86 11.02 -2.41
C TRP A 30 18.87 10.39 -3.39
N GLY A 31 19.34 11.17 -4.37
CA GLY A 31 20.41 10.73 -5.30
C GLY A 31 20.01 9.51 -6.16
N ASP A 32 20.94 8.58 -6.29
CA ASP A 32 20.75 7.26 -6.92
C ASP A 32 20.10 6.27 -5.94
N PRO A 33 18.76 6.16 -5.90
CA PRO A 33 17.97 6.35 -4.71
C PRO A 33 18.55 5.69 -3.45
N HIS A 34 19.24 6.49 -2.65
CA HIS A 34 19.63 6.17 -1.29
C HIS A 34 18.42 6.39 -0.38
N VAL A 35 18.15 5.41 0.47
CA VAL A 35 17.20 5.48 1.57
C VAL A 35 17.99 5.67 2.86
N ASP A 36 17.65 6.71 3.60
CA ASP A 36 18.24 7.10 4.88
C ASP A 36 17.12 7.08 5.93
N GLU A 37 17.14 6.05 6.74
CA GLU A 37 16.20 5.81 7.85
C GLU A 37 16.62 6.67 9.04
N GLY A 38 15.65 7.21 9.78
CA GLY A 38 15.88 8.17 10.87
C GLY A 38 16.75 7.64 12.01
N ASP A 39 16.87 6.33 12.16
CA ASP A 39 17.69 5.63 13.14
C ASP A 39 19.09 5.26 12.62
N GLY A 40 19.40 5.58 11.36
CA GLY A 40 20.70 5.38 10.73
C GLY A 40 20.77 4.17 9.78
N GLY A 41 19.68 3.42 9.60
CA GLY A 41 19.58 2.41 8.55
C GLY A 41 19.76 3.02 7.15
N LYS A 42 20.53 2.34 6.29
CA LYS A 42 20.85 2.82 4.94
C LYS A 42 20.82 1.70 3.92
N TRP A 43 20.12 1.93 2.83
CA TRP A 43 20.02 1.01 1.71
C TRP A 43 19.61 1.76 0.45
N ASP A 44 19.76 1.13 -0.71
CA ASP A 44 19.48 1.76 -2.00
C ASP A 44 18.45 0.95 -2.78
N PHE A 45 17.75 1.61 -3.71
CA PHE A 45 16.96 0.94 -4.73
C PHE A 45 17.17 1.56 -6.11
N LYS A 46 17.06 0.72 -7.14
CA LYS A 46 17.35 1.11 -8.52
C LYS A 46 16.15 1.00 -9.46
N LYS A 47 15.31 0.00 -9.21
CA LYS A 47 14.13 -0.25 -10.04
C LYS A 47 13.00 0.69 -9.65
N ASN A 48 12.00 0.75 -10.51
CA ASN A 48 10.68 1.18 -10.08
C ASN A 48 10.29 0.38 -8.83
N SER A 49 9.77 1.07 -7.83
CA SER A 49 9.46 0.45 -6.54
C SER A 49 8.21 1.07 -5.93
N THR A 50 7.57 0.37 -5.00
CA THR A 50 6.44 0.88 -4.24
C THR A 50 6.77 0.86 -2.75
N PHE A 51 6.65 2.01 -2.09
CA PHE A 51 6.66 2.12 -0.64
C PHE A 51 5.21 2.05 -0.13
N VAL A 52 4.93 1.12 0.78
CA VAL A 52 3.61 0.94 1.41
C VAL A 52 3.71 1.42 2.86
N LEU A 53 2.95 2.46 3.19
CA LEU A 53 2.94 3.07 4.53
C LEU A 53 2.08 2.26 5.50
N GLY A 54 2.19 2.55 6.80
CA GLY A 54 1.39 1.90 7.84
C GLY A 54 -0.12 2.06 7.64
N ASP A 55 -0.57 3.19 7.07
CA ASP A 55 -1.99 3.47 6.75
C ASP A 55 -2.48 2.82 5.44
N GLY A 56 -1.63 2.04 4.77
CA GLY A 56 -1.92 1.39 3.51
C GLY A 56 -1.75 2.27 2.27
N THR A 57 -1.36 3.54 2.42
CA THR A 57 -1.01 4.41 1.29
C THR A 57 0.17 3.82 0.52
N ARG A 58 0.06 3.79 -0.81
CA ARG A 58 1.11 3.32 -1.72
C ARG A 58 1.78 4.51 -2.38
N ILE A 59 3.11 4.56 -2.34
CA ILE A 59 3.93 5.52 -3.06
C ILE A 59 4.69 4.75 -4.14
N ASN A 60 4.17 4.79 -5.36
CA ASN A 60 4.81 4.21 -6.53
C ASN A 60 5.88 5.18 -7.03
N VAL A 61 7.12 4.71 -7.07
CA VAL A 61 8.30 5.48 -7.45
C VAL A 61 8.73 5.06 -8.85
N THR A 62 8.63 5.99 -9.80
CA THR A 62 9.19 5.80 -11.14
C THR A 62 10.63 6.27 -11.14
N THR A 63 11.56 5.39 -11.52
CA THR A 63 12.97 5.72 -11.66
C THR A 63 13.36 5.90 -13.13
N ALA A 64 14.33 6.78 -13.38
CA ALA A 64 14.90 7.01 -14.71
C ALA A 64 16.43 6.87 -14.66
N PRO A 65 17.09 6.38 -15.74
CA PRO A 65 18.55 6.34 -15.79
C PRO A 65 19.19 7.71 -15.59
N TRP A 66 20.31 7.76 -14.88
CA TRP A 66 21.06 8.99 -14.62
C TRP A 66 22.56 8.76 -14.67
N GLY A 67 23.27 9.67 -15.34
CA GLY A 67 24.72 9.61 -15.49
C GLY A 67 25.19 8.36 -16.27
N ASN A 68 26.44 7.97 -16.00
CA ASN A 68 27.07 6.77 -16.55
C ASN A 68 27.15 5.70 -15.45
N ASN A 69 27.14 4.41 -15.81
CA ASN A 69 27.17 3.22 -14.91
C ASN A 69 25.81 2.61 -14.53
N GLY A 70 24.75 2.96 -15.26
CA GLY A 70 23.44 2.30 -15.09
C GLY A 70 22.73 2.69 -13.80
N MET A 71 23.15 3.75 -13.12
CA MET A 71 22.43 4.30 -11.97
C MET A 71 21.11 4.90 -12.41
N THR A 72 20.16 4.99 -11.48
CA THR A 72 18.84 5.58 -11.71
C THR A 72 18.58 6.65 -10.68
N VAL A 73 17.65 7.56 -10.93
CA VAL A 73 17.17 8.57 -9.99
C VAL A 73 15.65 8.57 -9.93
N THR A 74 15.07 9.13 -8.87
CA THR A 74 13.62 9.35 -8.79
C THR A 74 13.18 10.36 -9.85
N GLN A 75 12.33 9.94 -10.80
CA GLN A 75 11.71 10.81 -11.79
C GLN A 75 10.35 11.35 -11.32
N GLY A 76 9.58 10.50 -10.65
CA GLY A 76 8.24 10.87 -10.21
C GLY A 76 7.66 9.90 -9.19
N LEU A 77 6.63 10.37 -8.51
CA LEU A 77 5.87 9.64 -7.51
C LEU A 77 4.42 9.56 -7.96
N GLU A 78 3.78 8.44 -7.73
CA GLU A 78 2.34 8.28 -7.79
C GLU A 78 1.88 7.78 -6.42
N ILE A 79 1.13 8.61 -5.71
CA ILE A 79 0.70 8.38 -4.33
C ILE A 79 -0.78 8.03 -4.38
N ILE A 80 -1.13 6.84 -3.88
CA ILE A 80 -2.48 6.29 -3.91
C ILE A 80 -2.90 5.94 -2.48
N SER A 81 -4.01 6.53 -2.03
CA SER A 81 -4.65 6.21 -0.75
C SER A 81 -6.13 5.97 -1.00
N GLY A 82 -6.57 4.72 -0.93
CA GLY A 82 -7.92 4.34 -1.36
C GLY A 82 -8.18 4.71 -2.82
N ASN A 83 -9.22 5.51 -3.06
CA ASN A 83 -9.53 6.00 -4.41
C ASN A 83 -8.80 7.29 -4.78
N ASP A 84 -8.19 7.97 -3.81
CA ASP A 84 -7.47 9.21 -4.08
C ASP A 84 -6.09 8.91 -4.65
N ARG A 85 -5.74 9.64 -5.69
CA ARG A 85 -4.46 9.52 -6.39
C ARG A 85 -3.88 10.87 -6.70
N VAL A 86 -2.59 11.04 -6.43
CA VAL A 86 -1.80 12.23 -6.76
C VAL A 86 -0.52 11.82 -7.45
N THR A 87 -0.16 12.53 -8.50
CA THR A 87 1.13 12.35 -9.18
C THR A 87 2.06 13.52 -8.88
N VAL A 88 3.33 13.24 -8.62
CA VAL A 88 4.42 14.21 -8.60
C VAL A 88 5.35 13.89 -9.76
N SER A 89 5.52 14.83 -10.67
CA SER A 89 6.35 14.64 -11.87
C SER A 89 7.57 15.56 -11.86
N GLY A 90 8.67 15.15 -12.50
CA GLY A 90 9.81 16.03 -12.73
C GLY A 90 10.71 16.22 -11.51
N ILE A 91 10.74 15.24 -10.60
CA ILE A 91 11.67 15.24 -9.46
C ILE A 91 13.13 15.11 -9.96
N ASP A 92 13.31 14.51 -11.14
CA ASP A 92 14.59 14.45 -11.84
C ASP A 92 15.09 15.82 -12.35
N LYS A 93 14.21 16.83 -12.35
CA LYS A 93 14.48 18.18 -12.89
C LYS A 93 14.39 19.28 -11.82
N GLY A 94 14.13 18.94 -10.56
CA GLY A 94 13.97 19.89 -9.46
C GLY A 94 13.10 19.33 -8.34
N LYS A 95 12.41 20.18 -7.58
CA LYS A 95 11.50 19.76 -6.48
C LYS A 95 10.21 19.05 -6.95
N GLY A 96 10.10 18.72 -8.23
CA GLY A 96 8.89 18.17 -8.83
C GLY A 96 7.71 19.14 -8.89
N VAL A 97 6.68 18.74 -9.64
CA VAL A 97 5.39 19.42 -9.76
C VAL A 97 4.32 18.48 -9.25
N ILE A 98 3.58 18.93 -8.25
CA ILE A 98 2.47 18.18 -7.64
C ILE A 98 1.23 18.39 -8.52
N GLY A 99 0.68 17.28 -9.02
CA GLY A 99 -0.56 17.26 -9.79
C GLY A 99 -1.81 17.44 -8.93
N GLN A 100 -2.97 17.48 -9.58
CA GLN A 100 -4.25 17.50 -8.88
C GLN A 100 -4.57 16.13 -8.25
N ILE A 101 -5.37 16.14 -7.19
CA ILE A 101 -5.95 14.91 -6.64
C ILE A 101 -7.01 14.41 -7.63
N THR A 102 -6.89 13.14 -7.99
CA THR A 102 -7.80 12.41 -8.86
C THR A 102 -8.47 11.27 -8.08
N GLN A 103 -9.65 10.82 -8.52
CA GLN A 103 -10.44 9.78 -7.85
C GLN A 103 -10.44 8.47 -8.65
N ASP A 104 -9.26 8.06 -9.10
CA ASP A 104 -9.05 6.85 -9.90
C ASP A 104 -8.01 5.89 -9.28
N GLY A 105 -7.65 6.09 -8.01
CA GLY A 105 -6.59 5.35 -7.32
C GLY A 105 -6.75 3.84 -7.36
N TYR A 106 -7.97 3.31 -7.27
CA TYR A 106 -8.19 1.85 -7.33
C TYR A 106 -7.87 1.23 -8.68
N ALA A 107 -8.02 1.98 -9.78
CA ALA A 107 -7.65 1.48 -11.11
C ALA A 107 -6.12 1.38 -11.26
N HIS A 108 -5.37 2.14 -10.45
CA HIS A 108 -3.91 2.26 -10.53
C HIS A 108 -3.14 1.53 -9.43
N SER A 109 -3.81 1.13 -8.34
CA SER A 109 -3.15 0.59 -7.14
C SER A 109 -2.31 -0.68 -7.39
N ASN A 110 -2.71 -1.50 -8.36
CA ASN A 110 -2.07 -2.76 -8.73
C ASN A 110 -1.42 -2.76 -10.13
N SER A 111 -1.44 -1.64 -10.86
CA SER A 111 -0.87 -1.57 -12.21
C SER A 111 0.64 -1.32 -12.20
N PHE A 112 1.16 -0.76 -11.11
CA PHE A 112 2.57 -0.44 -10.98
C PHE A 112 3.39 -1.70 -10.67
N ARG A 113 4.50 -1.88 -11.39
CA ARG A 113 5.40 -3.03 -11.24
C ARG A 113 6.74 -2.57 -10.71
N GLY A 114 7.31 -3.35 -9.81
CA GLY A 114 8.53 -2.98 -9.12
C GLY A 114 8.78 -3.82 -7.87
N ASP A 115 9.85 -3.48 -7.17
CA ASP A 115 10.08 -3.98 -5.82
C ASP A 115 9.06 -3.32 -4.86
N VAL A 116 8.67 -4.04 -3.81
CA VAL A 116 7.72 -3.53 -2.80
C VAL A 116 8.44 -3.46 -1.46
N PHE A 117 8.37 -2.29 -0.84
CA PHE A 117 8.87 -2.01 0.50
C PHE A 117 7.69 -1.71 1.40
N VAL A 118 7.57 -2.43 2.52
CA VAL A 118 6.46 -2.28 3.46
C VAL A 118 7.00 -1.73 4.75
N MET A 119 6.41 -0.62 5.20
CA MET A 119 6.78 0.06 6.44
C MET A 119 6.53 -0.85 7.65
N GLY A 120 7.50 -0.86 8.55
CA GLY A 120 7.41 -1.46 9.88
C GLY A 120 6.61 -0.59 10.84
N ARG A 121 6.79 -0.81 12.14
CA ARG A 121 6.07 -0.06 13.18
C ARG A 121 6.38 1.42 13.16
N GLU A 122 7.60 1.76 12.79
CA GLU A 122 8.09 3.12 12.78
C GLU A 122 8.36 3.56 11.33
N THR A 123 8.29 4.87 11.08
CA THR A 123 8.40 5.45 9.73
C THR A 123 9.79 5.33 9.12
N ASP A 124 10.76 4.91 9.92
CA ASP A 124 12.13 4.60 9.57
C ASP A 124 12.42 3.10 9.47
N ASP A 125 11.44 2.21 9.64
CA ASP A 125 11.65 0.78 9.45
C ASP A 125 11.06 0.32 8.10
N TRP A 126 11.86 -0.32 7.25
CA TRP A 126 11.37 -0.89 5.98
C TRP A 126 11.65 -2.37 5.85
N SER A 127 10.67 -3.08 5.28
CA SER A 127 10.80 -4.49 4.94
C SER A 127 10.68 -4.74 3.46
N HIS A 128 11.39 -5.77 3.00
CA HIS A 128 11.22 -6.38 1.69
C HIS A 128 10.89 -7.85 1.90
N GLN A 129 9.83 -8.33 1.25
CA GLN A 129 9.35 -9.73 1.40
C GLN A 129 9.08 -10.13 2.87
N GLY A 130 8.65 -9.19 3.71
CA GLY A 130 8.33 -9.41 5.12
C GLY A 130 9.53 -9.48 6.06
N ARG A 131 10.73 -9.16 5.57
CA ARG A 131 11.96 -9.09 6.37
C ARG A 131 12.55 -7.69 6.33
N GLU A 132 13.09 -7.26 7.45
CA GLU A 132 13.77 -5.97 7.62
C GLU A 132 14.89 -5.80 6.59
N ILE A 133 14.98 -4.63 5.98
CA ILE A 133 16.09 -4.27 5.10
C ILE A 133 17.19 -3.69 5.96
N ILE A 134 18.33 -4.37 6.01
CA ILE A 134 19.51 -3.93 6.78
C ILE A 134 20.62 -3.41 5.87
N GLY A 135 20.32 -3.22 4.59
CA GLY A 135 21.25 -2.76 3.57
C GLY A 135 20.89 -3.22 2.15
N SER A 136 21.70 -2.80 1.19
CA SER A 136 21.59 -3.14 -0.24
C SER A 136 22.89 -3.76 -0.77
N ASN A 137 22.83 -4.37 -1.95
CA ASN A 137 23.99 -4.75 -2.76
C ASN A 137 23.89 -4.11 -4.15
N ASN A 138 25.04 -3.81 -4.76
CA ASN A 138 25.16 -3.30 -6.13
C ASN A 138 24.28 -2.05 -6.41
N GLY A 139 24.21 -1.12 -5.45
CA GLY A 139 23.39 0.09 -5.59
C GLY A 139 21.88 -0.20 -5.68
N GLY A 140 21.41 -1.24 -4.99
CA GLY A 140 19.99 -1.55 -4.88
C GLY A 140 19.44 -2.55 -5.90
N ASP A 141 20.30 -3.36 -6.52
CA ASP A 141 19.84 -4.49 -7.35
C ASP A 141 19.25 -5.63 -6.50
N SER A 142 19.72 -5.76 -5.25
CA SER A 142 19.20 -6.68 -4.24
C SER A 142 19.39 -6.13 -2.81
N PHE A 143 18.66 -6.71 -1.85
CA PHE A 143 18.61 -6.24 -0.45
C PHE A 143 19.24 -7.26 0.50
N LYS A 144 19.94 -6.75 1.52
CA LYS A 144 20.38 -7.54 2.68
C LYS A 144 19.24 -7.56 3.67
N LEU A 145 18.78 -8.76 4.04
CA LEU A 145 17.59 -8.93 4.86
C LEU A 145 17.93 -9.44 6.25
N GLY A 146 17.42 -8.74 7.26
CA GLY A 146 17.52 -9.08 8.67
C GLY A 146 16.41 -10.02 9.13
N ASN A 147 15.89 -9.77 10.33
CA ASN A 147 14.83 -10.58 10.91
C ASN A 147 13.47 -10.26 10.27
N GLN A 148 12.45 -11.01 10.66
CA GLN A 148 11.08 -10.67 10.29
C GLN A 148 10.71 -9.32 10.93
N LEU A 149 10.23 -8.38 10.11
CA LEU A 149 9.77 -7.09 10.58
C LEU A 149 8.23 -7.10 10.65
N PRO A 150 7.62 -6.82 11.80
CA PRO A 150 6.18 -6.64 11.90
C PRO A 150 5.75 -5.42 11.07
N VAL A 151 4.67 -5.56 10.29
CA VAL A 151 4.08 -4.45 9.53
C VAL A 151 3.57 -3.36 10.48
N GLY A 152 3.68 -2.10 10.06
CA GLY A 152 3.21 -0.94 10.80
C GLY A 152 1.74 -0.95 11.16
N ASN A 153 1.41 -0.35 12.30
CA ASN A 153 0.04 -0.17 12.75
C ASN A 153 -0.60 0.99 11.96
N PRO A 154 -1.78 0.80 11.31
CA PRO A 154 -2.46 1.85 10.56
C PRO A 154 -2.94 3.05 11.40
N TYR A 155 -2.85 2.99 12.74
CA TYR A 155 -3.26 4.09 13.61
C TYR A 155 -2.22 4.36 14.73
N PRO A 156 -1.60 5.55 14.77
CA PRO A 156 -0.53 5.88 15.72
C PRO A 156 -1.00 6.14 17.18
N TRP A 157 -2.29 5.98 17.50
CA TRP A 157 -2.85 6.40 18.81
C TRP A 157 -3.52 5.31 19.64
N ARG A 158 -3.37 4.02 19.30
CA ARG A 158 -3.83 2.94 20.18
C ARG A 158 -2.86 1.77 20.15
N ASP A 159 -2.14 1.63 21.25
CA ASP A 159 -1.60 0.35 21.67
C ASP A 159 -2.77 -0.64 21.81
N GLU A 160 -2.52 -1.89 21.41
CA GLU A 160 -3.48 -3.00 21.25
C GLU A 160 -4.21 -3.05 19.90
N THR A 161 -3.54 -3.52 18.84
CA THR A 161 -4.22 -3.95 17.61
C THR A 161 -4.75 -5.37 17.75
N ASN A 162 -6.06 -5.48 17.98
CA ASN A 162 -6.79 -6.72 17.77
C ASN A 162 -6.93 -6.95 16.23
N PRO A 163 -6.46 -8.06 15.67
CA PRO A 163 -6.66 -8.40 14.25
C PRO A 163 -8.13 -8.34 13.82
N VAL A 164 -9.07 -8.56 14.75
CA VAL A 164 -10.52 -8.42 14.54
C VAL A 164 -10.92 -6.98 14.27
N GLU A 165 -10.28 -5.98 14.90
CA GLU A 165 -10.56 -4.57 14.62
C GLU A 165 -9.99 -4.14 13.25
N MET A 166 -8.82 -4.66 12.87
CA MET A 166 -8.27 -4.47 11.53
C MET A 166 -9.21 -5.04 10.46
N ILE A 167 -9.77 -6.23 10.67
CA ILE A 167 -10.77 -6.84 9.79
C ILE A 167 -12.06 -6.02 9.75
N ARG A 168 -12.54 -5.55 10.91
CA ARG A 168 -13.75 -4.71 10.98
C ARG A 168 -13.59 -3.36 10.30
N ASN A 169 -12.40 -2.76 10.35
CA ASN A 169 -12.11 -1.50 9.67
C ASN A 169 -12.01 -1.72 8.15
N PHE A 170 -11.35 -2.77 7.70
CA PHE A 170 -11.33 -3.16 6.29
C PHE A 170 -12.74 -3.48 5.74
N ASP A 171 -13.55 -4.22 6.50
CA ASP A 171 -14.94 -4.53 6.14
C ASP A 171 -15.82 -3.27 6.15
N SER A 172 -15.66 -2.38 7.14
CA SER A 172 -16.35 -1.09 7.20
C SER A 172 -15.97 -0.19 6.02
N ASP A 173 -14.70 -0.15 5.64
CA ASP A 173 -14.22 0.65 4.52
C ASP A 173 -14.68 0.04 3.19
N MET A 174 -14.65 -1.29 3.04
CA MET A 174 -15.28 -1.96 1.90
C MET A 174 -16.79 -1.71 1.85
N TYR A 175 -17.50 -1.76 2.97
CA TYR A 175 -18.95 -1.58 3.07
C TYR A 175 -19.37 -0.13 2.79
N ARG A 176 -18.64 0.86 3.31
CA ARG A 176 -18.86 2.28 3.01
C ARG A 176 -18.58 2.57 1.54
N ASN A 177 -17.54 1.98 0.98
CA ASN A 177 -17.14 2.15 -0.41
C ASN A 177 -18.08 1.42 -1.38
N TRP A 178 -18.60 0.25 -1.00
CA TRP A 178 -19.73 -0.40 -1.65
C TRP A 178 -20.95 0.52 -1.67
N ASN A 179 -21.37 1.05 -0.52
CA ASN A 179 -22.53 1.95 -0.44
C ASN A 179 -22.33 3.31 -1.14
N GLN A 180 -21.10 3.80 -1.30
CA GLN A 180 -20.82 5.11 -1.90
C GLN A 180 -20.57 5.02 -3.42
N ASN A 181 -19.86 3.99 -3.90
CA ASN A 181 -19.48 3.86 -5.31
C ASN A 181 -20.37 2.88 -6.11
N TRP A 182 -21.17 2.05 -5.44
CA TRP A 182 -22.23 1.25 -6.07
C TRP A 182 -23.63 1.86 -5.88
N ARG A 183 -23.71 3.14 -5.50
CA ARG A 183 -24.92 3.95 -5.73
C ARG A 183 -25.02 4.22 -7.24
N PRO A 184 -26.14 3.86 -7.90
CA PRO A 184 -26.30 4.16 -9.32
C PRO A 184 -26.33 5.68 -9.44
N ASN A 185 -25.45 6.26 -10.29
CA ASN A 185 -25.70 7.46 -11.10
C ASN A 185 -24.46 8.08 -11.79
N ARG A 186 -23.31 7.40 -11.92
CA ARG A 186 -22.26 7.87 -12.86
C ARG A 186 -21.60 6.84 -13.79
N PHE A 187 -21.72 5.53 -13.53
CA PHE A 187 -21.12 4.50 -14.39
C PHE A 187 -22.10 3.42 -14.85
N GLY A 188 -23.40 3.73 -14.87
CA GLY A 188 -24.41 3.01 -15.64
C GLY A 188 -24.29 1.49 -15.71
N CYS A 189 -23.99 0.78 -14.61
CA CYS A 189 -23.95 -0.69 -14.58
C CYS A 189 -24.27 -1.21 -13.17
N ASN A 190 -25.54 -1.10 -12.74
CA ASN A 190 -26.03 -1.87 -11.59
C ASN A 190 -27.08 -2.88 -12.08
N PRO A 191 -26.73 -4.18 -12.23
CA PRO A 191 -27.66 -5.21 -12.71
C PRO A 191 -28.76 -5.58 -11.69
N TYR A 192 -28.78 -4.94 -10.51
CA TYR A 192 -29.82 -5.11 -9.49
C TYR A 192 -30.81 -3.93 -9.41
N TYR A 193 -30.72 -2.96 -10.33
CA TYR A 193 -31.65 -1.83 -10.38
C TYR A 193 -32.61 -1.99 -11.56
N GLU A 194 -33.78 -2.56 -11.30
CA GLU A 194 -34.91 -2.55 -12.23
C GLU A 194 -35.69 -1.26 -12.01
N ASP A 195 -35.24 -0.18 -12.65
CA ASP A 195 -36.05 1.03 -12.73
C ASP A 195 -37.07 0.84 -13.85
N LYS A 196 -38.35 0.76 -13.49
CA LYS A 196 -39.46 0.59 -14.43
C LYS A 196 -39.64 1.78 -15.38
N ASN A 197 -38.89 2.88 -15.21
CA ASN A 197 -39.02 4.11 -15.97
C ASN A 197 -37.73 4.64 -16.63
N SER A 198 -36.57 3.97 -16.55
CA SER A 198 -35.36 4.44 -17.27
C SER A 198 -35.00 3.57 -18.47
N GLN A 199 -34.82 4.26 -19.60
CA GLN A 199 -34.26 3.74 -20.85
C GLN A 199 -32.76 3.44 -20.68
N ASN A 200 -32.42 2.44 -19.87
CA ASN A 200 -31.07 1.93 -19.83
C ASN A 200 -30.83 1.07 -21.08
N ASP A 201 -30.01 1.57 -22.00
CA ASP A 201 -29.58 0.92 -23.26
C ASP A 201 -28.61 -0.26 -22.99
N PHE A 202 -28.92 -1.08 -21.99
CA PHE A 202 -28.24 -2.35 -21.76
C PHE A 202 -28.73 -3.37 -22.76
N ARG A 203 -27.88 -3.67 -23.72
CA ARG A 203 -28.10 -4.81 -24.61
C ARG A 203 -27.83 -6.09 -23.82
N ALA A 204 -28.93 -6.71 -23.37
CA ALA A 204 -28.96 -7.94 -22.59
C ALA A 204 -28.38 -9.18 -23.31
N ASP A 205 -28.07 -9.05 -24.61
CA ASP A 205 -27.62 -10.13 -25.50
C ASP A 205 -26.14 -10.52 -25.35
N ARG A 206 -25.32 -9.73 -24.63
CA ARG A 206 -23.89 -10.05 -24.41
C ARG A 206 -23.45 -10.19 -22.95
N TYR A 207 -24.31 -9.86 -22.00
CA TYR A 207 -23.96 -9.92 -20.58
C TYR A 207 -24.47 -11.21 -19.94
N ASP A 208 -23.58 -12.16 -19.70
CA ASP A 208 -23.89 -13.38 -18.95
C ASP A 208 -23.88 -13.09 -17.45
N CYS A 209 -25.05 -12.73 -16.92
CA CYS A 209 -25.30 -12.47 -15.51
C CYS A 209 -24.88 -13.66 -14.63
N ASN A 210 -25.08 -14.90 -15.10
CA ASN A 210 -24.70 -16.10 -14.36
C ASN A 210 -23.17 -16.22 -14.26
N ARG A 211 -22.45 -15.93 -15.35
CA ARG A 211 -20.98 -15.93 -15.35
C ARG A 211 -20.41 -14.86 -14.44
N HIS A 212 -20.99 -13.66 -14.42
CA HIS A 212 -20.55 -12.58 -13.54
C HIS A 212 -20.83 -12.87 -12.05
N GLN A 213 -22.05 -13.31 -11.72
CA GLN A 213 -22.38 -13.74 -10.36
C GLN A 213 -21.49 -14.89 -9.88
N ASN A 214 -21.14 -15.83 -10.76
CA ASN A 214 -20.23 -16.93 -10.43
C ASN A 214 -18.79 -16.45 -10.22
N GLN A 215 -18.32 -15.44 -10.98
CA GLN A 215 -17.00 -14.83 -10.76
C GLN A 215 -16.95 -14.06 -9.43
N LEU A 216 -17.99 -13.29 -9.10
CA LEU A 216 -18.09 -12.61 -7.81
C LEU A 216 -18.16 -13.62 -6.65
N ARG A 217 -18.99 -14.66 -6.75
CA ARG A 217 -19.06 -15.73 -5.74
C ARG A 217 -17.71 -16.42 -5.52
N ARG A 218 -16.92 -16.62 -6.57
CA ARG A 218 -15.56 -17.18 -6.46
C ARG A 218 -14.60 -16.22 -5.79
N ALA A 219 -14.65 -14.93 -6.12
CA ALA A 219 -13.86 -13.90 -5.47
C ALA A 219 -14.18 -13.78 -3.97
N PHE A 220 -15.46 -13.69 -3.61
CA PHE A 220 -15.89 -13.64 -2.20
C PHE A 220 -15.56 -14.92 -1.42
N ARG A 221 -15.65 -16.10 -2.05
CA ARG A 221 -15.17 -17.36 -1.43
C ARG A 221 -13.66 -17.36 -1.21
N ALA A 222 -12.88 -16.86 -2.17
CA ALA A 222 -11.43 -16.73 -2.01
C ALA A 222 -11.06 -15.77 -0.87
N PHE A 223 -11.78 -14.65 -0.73
CA PHE A 223 -11.62 -13.74 0.41
C PHE A 223 -12.03 -14.41 1.73
N ALA A 224 -13.15 -15.14 1.76
CA ALA A 224 -13.59 -15.87 2.97
C ALA A 224 -12.58 -16.95 3.40
N GLU A 225 -11.98 -17.68 2.46
CA GLU A 225 -10.92 -18.65 2.76
C GLU A 225 -9.63 -17.95 3.24
N LEU A 226 -9.28 -16.81 2.68
CA LEU A 226 -8.15 -15.98 3.15
C LEU A 226 -8.36 -15.53 4.61
N PHE A 227 -9.56 -15.03 4.94
CA PHE A 227 -9.90 -14.63 6.31
C PHE A 227 -9.88 -15.81 7.30
N ARG A 228 -10.33 -16.99 6.88
CA ARG A 228 -10.22 -18.23 7.69
C ARG A 228 -8.78 -18.66 7.91
N VAL A 229 -7.89 -18.46 6.92
CA VAL A 229 -6.46 -18.74 7.09
C VAL A 229 -5.85 -17.77 8.11
N PHE A 230 -6.19 -16.49 8.06
CA PHE A 230 -5.73 -15.53 9.05
C PHE A 230 -6.24 -15.83 10.47
N GLU A 231 -7.51 -16.21 10.62
CA GLU A 231 -8.08 -16.65 11.90
C GLU A 231 -7.39 -17.91 12.45
N ARG A 232 -6.94 -18.82 11.58
CA ARG A 232 -6.15 -19.98 12.01
C ARG A 232 -4.75 -19.59 12.45
N LEU A 233 -4.12 -18.61 11.78
CA LEU A 233 -2.80 -18.12 12.15
C LEU A 233 -2.81 -17.38 13.49
N THR A 234 -3.85 -16.60 13.79
CA THR A 234 -4.00 -15.95 15.11
C THR A 234 -4.20 -16.99 16.21
N ASN A 235 -5.07 -17.98 16.00
CA ASN A 235 -5.28 -19.08 16.94
C ASN A 235 -4.00 -19.91 17.18
N LEU A 236 -3.15 -20.06 16.15
CA LEU A 236 -1.85 -20.72 16.29
C LEU A 236 -0.87 -19.86 17.11
N ASN A 237 -0.85 -18.55 16.88
CA ASN A 237 -0.02 -17.61 17.62
C ASN A 237 -0.39 -17.60 19.11
N ASP A 238 -1.68 -17.52 19.43
CA ASP A 238 -2.17 -17.53 20.82
C ASP A 238 -1.85 -18.85 21.54
N ARG A 239 -1.93 -19.98 20.82
CA ARG A 239 -1.50 -21.29 21.34
C ARG A 239 -0.01 -21.36 21.57
N MET A 240 0.82 -20.72 20.74
CA MET A 240 2.27 -20.64 20.96
C MET A 240 2.63 -19.77 22.15
N TYR A 241 1.95 -18.62 22.34
CA TYR A 241 2.12 -17.79 23.55
C TYR A 241 1.72 -18.55 24.81
N ALA A 242 0.59 -19.29 24.79
CA ALA A 242 0.16 -20.12 25.91
C ALA A 242 1.12 -21.30 26.20
N MET A 243 1.72 -21.91 25.18
CA MET A 243 2.73 -22.95 25.34
C MET A 243 4.04 -22.40 25.91
N ARG A 244 4.49 -21.23 25.46
CA ARG A 244 5.73 -20.59 25.92
C ARG A 244 5.66 -20.18 27.39
N ASN A 245 4.49 -19.73 27.85
CA ASN A 245 4.25 -19.42 29.27
C ASN A 245 4.15 -20.67 30.16
N ARG A 246 3.81 -21.85 29.61
CA ARG A 246 3.83 -23.11 30.39
C ARG A 246 5.23 -23.69 30.56
N THR A 247 6.14 -23.47 29.62
CA THR A 247 7.55 -23.89 29.74
C THR A 247 8.39 -23.04 30.68
N MET A 248 7.90 -21.88 31.14
CA MET A 248 8.61 -21.03 32.12
C MET A 248 8.21 -21.32 33.59
N TYR A 249 7.26 -22.23 33.83
CA TYR A 249 6.80 -22.62 35.18
C TYR A 249 6.76 -24.14 35.40
N ALA A 250 7.51 -24.91 34.60
CA ALA A 250 7.78 -26.33 34.81
C ALA A 250 9.30 -26.54 34.88
#